data_AF-A0A1F8Y9P1-F1
#
_entry.id   AF-A0A1F8Y9P1-F1
#
_cell.length_a   1.000
_cell.length_b   1.000
_cell.length_c   1.000
_cell.angle_alpha   90.00
_cell.angle_beta   90.00
_cell.angle_gamma   90.00
#
_symmetry.space_group_name_H-M   'P 1'
#
loop_
_entity.id
_entity.type
_entity.pdbx_description
1 polymer ?
#
loop_
_entity_poly.entity_id
_entity_poly.type
_entity_poly.pdbx_seq_one_letter_code
_entity_poly.pdbx_strand_id
1 'polypeptide(L)'
;MKKSKREPIPKHFKSPEDAGDFWDTHDLADYWGKTKETDLLFNLRKKRYYISILPGIEKRLERISEKQGVSIETIVNVWLKEKLQTA
;
A
#
# COMPACT_ATOMS: atom_id res chain seq x y z
N MET A 1 38.13 -12.60 -1.51
CA MET A 1 37.53 -11.41 -2.17
C MET A 1 37.81 -10.20 -1.29
N LYS A 2 38.39 -9.13 -1.84
CA LYS A 2 38.83 -7.93 -1.10
C LYS A 2 37.65 -7.33 -0.34
N LYS A 3 37.70 -7.31 1.00
CA LYS A 3 36.82 -6.46 1.81
C LYS A 3 37.20 -5.02 1.52
N SER A 4 36.53 -4.39 0.54
CA SER A 4 36.61 -2.94 0.41
C SER A 4 36.09 -2.33 1.71
N LYS A 5 36.67 -1.21 2.09
CA LYS A 5 36.41 -0.52 3.35
C LYS A 5 35.01 0.13 3.25
N ARG A 6 33.95 -0.66 3.41
CA ARG A 6 32.55 -0.22 3.29
C ARG A 6 32.22 0.77 4.39
N GLU A 7 31.44 1.80 4.05
CA GLU A 7 31.05 2.82 5.01
C GLU A 7 30.23 2.20 6.13
N PRO A 8 30.54 2.48 7.40
CA PRO A 8 29.78 1.94 8.52
C PRO A 8 28.39 2.56 8.57
N ILE A 9 27.38 1.77 8.93
CA ILE A 9 26.04 2.29 9.23
C ILE A 9 26.18 3.37 10.32
N PRO A 10 25.66 4.59 10.11
CA PRO A 10 25.61 5.62 11.14
C PRO A 10 24.91 5.14 12.40
N LYS A 11 25.36 5.58 13.59
CA LYS A 11 24.64 5.27 14.85
C LYS A 11 23.21 5.82 14.85
N HIS A 12 23.02 6.98 14.23
CA HIS A 12 21.74 7.64 14.04
C HIS A 12 21.73 8.30 12.67
N PHE A 13 20.62 8.16 11.94
CA PHE A 13 20.31 8.99 10.78
C PHE A 13 19.66 10.29 11.26
N LYS A 14 19.87 11.38 10.53
CA LYS A 14 19.32 12.69 10.89
C LYS A 14 17.83 12.78 10.60
N SER A 15 17.35 12.04 9.59
CA SER A 15 15.94 11.93 9.21
C SER A 15 15.67 10.59 8.50
N PRO A 16 14.39 10.22 8.26
CA PRO A 16 14.04 9.08 7.44
C PRO A 16 14.57 9.16 5.99
N GLU A 17 14.59 10.37 5.41
CA GLU A 17 15.10 10.61 4.05
C GLU A 17 16.61 10.38 3.98
N ASP A 18 17.37 10.86 4.96
CA ASP A 18 18.82 10.60 5.11
C ASP A 18 19.13 9.09 5.24
N ALA A 19 18.24 8.33 5.90
CA ALA A 19 18.34 6.87 5.92
C ALA A 19 18.04 6.23 4.55
N GLY A 20 17.07 6.77 3.82
CA GLY A 20 16.75 6.36 2.44
C GLY A 20 17.93 6.56 1.50
N ASP A 21 18.48 7.78 1.46
CA ASP A 21 19.63 8.14 0.61
C ASP A 21 20.85 7.24 0.88
N PHE A 22 21.07 6.85 2.14
CA PHE A 22 22.11 5.88 2.49
C PHE A 22 21.83 4.50 1.87
N TRP A 23 20.63 3.95 2.06
CA TRP A 23 20.29 2.60 1.57
C TRP A 23 20.06 2.53 0.05
N ASP A 24 19.81 3.65 -0.63
CA ASP A 24 19.74 3.70 -2.10
C ASP A 24 21.07 3.32 -2.76
N THR A 25 22.19 3.51 -2.06
CA THR A 25 23.54 3.21 -2.56
C THR A 25 24.22 2.03 -1.85
N HIS A 26 23.60 1.47 -0.81
CA HIS A 26 24.15 0.40 0.02
C HIS A 26 23.25 -0.83 0.03
N ASP A 27 23.80 -2.01 -0.26
CA ASP A 27 23.04 -3.26 -0.18
C ASP A 27 22.91 -3.71 1.29
N LEU A 28 21.69 -3.98 1.75
CA LEU A 28 21.42 -4.50 3.09
C LEU A 28 22.15 -5.83 3.36
N ALA A 29 22.32 -6.68 2.35
CA ALA A 29 23.00 -7.97 2.48
C ALA A 29 24.45 -7.80 2.96
N ASP A 30 25.10 -6.70 2.58
CA ASP A 30 26.46 -6.37 3.00
C ASP A 30 26.60 -6.03 4.49
N TYR A 31 25.47 -5.81 5.16
CA TYR A 31 25.39 -5.45 6.57
C TYR A 31 24.59 -6.47 7.40
N TRP A 32 24.26 -7.64 6.84
CA TRP A 32 23.41 -8.64 7.49
C TRP A 32 23.89 -9.04 8.90
N GLY A 33 25.21 -9.18 9.10
CA GLY A 33 25.77 -9.48 10.43
C GLY A 33 25.63 -8.37 11.48
N LYS A 34 25.13 -7.20 11.10
CA LYS A 34 24.83 -6.06 11.99
C LYS A 34 23.32 -5.85 12.18
N THR A 35 22.48 -6.67 11.55
CA THR A 35 21.03 -6.64 11.77
C THR A 35 20.64 -7.63 12.86
N LYS A 36 19.42 -7.51 13.36
CA LYS A 36 18.80 -8.50 14.25
C LYS A 36 17.44 -8.86 13.69
N GLU A 37 17.04 -10.10 13.92
CA GLU A 37 15.67 -10.52 13.64
C GLU A 37 14.69 -9.68 14.47
N THR A 38 13.59 -9.27 13.85
CA THR A 38 12.56 -8.47 14.50
C THR A 38 11.19 -8.82 13.93
N ASP A 39 10.20 -8.93 14.81
CA ASP A 39 8.82 -9.16 14.40
C ASP A 39 8.21 -7.86 13.88
N LEU A 40 7.79 -7.87 12.62
CA LEU A 40 7.04 -6.77 12.00
C LEU A 40 5.58 -7.16 11.87
N LEU A 41 4.72 -6.51 12.65
CA LEU A 41 3.27 -6.70 12.57
C LEU A 41 2.65 -5.65 11.66
N PHE A 42 2.25 -6.08 10.46
CA PHE A 42 1.46 -5.25 9.55
C PHE A 42 -0.03 -5.42 9.86
N ASN A 43 -0.67 -4.36 10.34
CA ASN A 43 -2.12 -4.36 10.50
C ASN A 43 -2.79 -3.97 9.17
N LEU A 44 -2.98 -4.97 8.29
CA LEU A 44 -3.71 -4.83 7.03
C LEU A 44 -5.22 -4.71 7.29
N ARG A 45 -5.65 -3.60 7.92
CA ARG A 45 -7.03 -3.38 8.42
C ARG A 45 -8.12 -3.40 7.34
N LYS A 46 -7.78 -3.35 6.05
CA LYS A 46 -8.77 -3.21 4.97
C LYS A 46 -8.48 -4.19 3.84
N LYS A 47 -9.20 -5.31 3.83
CA LYS A 47 -9.28 -6.18 2.65
C LYS A 47 -10.17 -5.51 1.62
N ARG A 48 -9.60 -5.15 0.47
CA ARG A 48 -10.34 -4.59 -0.67
C ARG A 48 -10.61 -5.69 -1.68
N TYR A 49 -11.83 -5.73 -2.19
CA TYR A 49 -12.21 -6.59 -3.31
C TYR A 49 -12.42 -5.71 -4.52
N TYR A 50 -11.77 -6.06 -5.63
CA TYR A 50 -11.88 -5.32 -6.88
C TYR A 50 -12.66 -6.16 -7.89
N ILE A 51 -13.61 -5.53 -8.56
CA ILE A 51 -14.36 -6.13 -9.65
C ILE A 51 -14.24 -5.22 -10.87
N SER A 52 -14.06 -5.81 -12.04
CA SER A 52 -14.10 -5.05 -13.29
C SER A 52 -15.55 -4.68 -13.62
N ILE A 53 -15.76 -3.43 -14.03
CA ILE A 53 -17.05 -2.93 -14.53
C ILE A 53 -16.88 -2.40 -15.96
N LEU A 54 -17.96 -2.39 -16.73
CA LEU A 54 -17.92 -1.85 -18.09
C LEU A 54 -17.77 -0.32 -18.08
N PRO A 55 -17.06 0.29 -19.04
CA PRO A 55 -16.85 1.74 -19.08
C PRO A 55 -18.14 2.57 -19.09
N GLY A 56 -19.23 2.06 -19.68
CA GLY A 56 -20.52 2.74 -19.67
C GLY A 56 -21.21 2.75 -18.31
N ILE A 57 -20.89 1.78 -17.44
CA ILE A 57 -21.44 1.66 -16.09
C ILE A 57 -20.75 2.67 -15.17
N GLU A 58 -19.42 2.79 -15.29
CA GLU A 58 -18.60 3.71 -14.48
C GLU A 58 -19.10 5.17 -14.58
N LYS A 59 -19.22 5.71 -15.80
CA LYS A 59 -19.76 7.06 -16.05
C LYS A 59 -21.16 7.28 -15.51
N ARG A 60 -21.95 6.21 -15.37
CA ARG A 60 -23.31 6.29 -14.87
C ARG A 60 -23.32 6.29 -13.34
N LEU A 61 -22.46 5.49 -12.72
CA LEU A 61 -22.24 5.49 -11.28
C LEU A 61 -21.69 6.83 -10.78
N GLU A 62 -20.76 7.44 -11.52
CA GLU A 62 -20.19 8.74 -11.18
C GLU A 62 -21.26 9.83 -11.10
N ARG A 63 -22.09 9.97 -12.15
CA ARG A 63 -23.21 10.95 -12.14
C ARG A 63 -24.20 10.73 -11.00
N ILE A 64 -24.44 9.47 -10.61
CA ILE A 64 -25.36 9.14 -9.51
C ILE A 64 -24.70 9.48 -8.17
N SER A 65 -23.41 9.17 -8.03
CA SER A 65 -22.58 9.51 -6.87
C SER A 65 -22.59 11.01 -6.61
N GLU A 66 -22.34 11.83 -7.64
CA GLU A 66 -22.37 13.28 -7.56
C GLU A 66 -23.75 13.81 -7.17
N LYS A 67 -24.81 13.32 -7.84
CA LYS A 67 -26.18 13.76 -7.59
C LYS A 67 -26.67 13.43 -6.18
N GLN A 68 -26.24 12.30 -5.62
CA GLN A 68 -26.67 11.82 -4.30
C GLN A 68 -25.71 12.19 -3.16
N GLY A 69 -24.50 12.68 -3.47
CA GLY A 69 -23.49 13.01 -2.47
C GLY A 69 -22.93 11.80 -1.71
N VAL A 70 -22.99 10.61 -2.31
CA VAL A 70 -22.51 9.34 -1.73
C VAL A 70 -21.50 8.69 -2.65
N SER A 71 -20.57 7.89 -2.11
CA SER A 71 -19.52 7.27 -2.94
C SER A 71 -20.09 6.20 -3.87
N ILE A 72 -19.43 6.01 -5.02
CA ILE A 72 -19.70 4.90 -5.95
C ILE A 72 -19.68 3.54 -5.22
N GLU A 73 -18.72 3.34 -4.31
CA GLU A 73 -18.62 2.13 -3.48
C GLU A 73 -19.90 1.88 -2.68
N THR A 74 -20.47 2.93 -2.07
CA THR A 74 -21.70 2.83 -1.29
C THR A 74 -22.87 2.44 -2.18
N ILE A 75 -23.03 3.11 -3.33
CA ILE A 75 -24.10 2.83 -4.30
C ILE A 75 -24.04 1.39 -4.78
N VAL A 76 -22.86 0.93 -5.20
CA VAL A 76 -22.65 -0.43 -5.70
C VAL A 76 -22.97 -1.46 -4.63
N ASN A 77 -22.52 -1.27 -3.38
CA ASN A 77 -22.81 -2.19 -2.30
C ASN A 77 -24.31 -2.27 -1.96
N VAL A 78 -25.00 -1.13 -1.94
CA VAL A 78 -26.45 -1.10 -1.69
C VAL A 78 -27.20 -1.86 -2.78
N TRP A 79 -26.93 -1.56 -4.06
CA TRP A 79 -27.61 -2.21 -5.18
C TRP A 79 -27.30 -3.71 -5.27
N LEU A 80 -26.05 -4.11 -5.07
CA LEU A 80 -25.69 -5.53 -5.04
C LEU A 80 -26.42 -6.26 -3.91
N LYS A 81 -26.49 -5.65 -2.71
CA LYS A 81 -27.21 -6.22 -1.57
C LYS A 81 -28.69 -6.40 -1.86
N GLU A 82 -29.34 -5.39 -2.46
CA GLU A 82 -30.74 -5.47 -2.86
C GLU A 82 -30.99 -6.60 -3.87
N LYS A 83 -30.11 -6.73 -4.88
CA LYS A 83 -30.25 -7.79 -5.90
C LYS A 83 -30.02 -9.18 -5.35
N LEU A 84 -29.07 -9.34 -4.42
CA LEU A 84 -28.78 -10.61 -3.77
C LEU A 84 -29.90 -11.06 -2.81
N GLN A 85 -30.73 -10.15 -2.30
CA GLN A 85 -31.90 -10.53 -1.49
C GLN A 85 -33.04 -11.12 -2.31
N THR A 86 -33.11 -10.78 -3.60
CA THR A 86 -34.14 -11.26 -4.53
C THR A 86 -33.67 -12.42 -5.41
N ALA A 87 -32.41 -12.84 -5.26
CA ALA A 87 -31.78 -13.89 -6.06
C ALA A 87 -32.03 -15.28 -5.46
#